data_AF-E7DYA8-F1
#
_entry.id   AF-E7DYA8-F1
#
_cell.length_a   1.000
_cell.length_b   1.000
_cell.length_c   1.000
_cell.angle_alpha   90.00
_cell.angle_beta   90.00
_cell.angle_gamma   90.00
#
_symmetry.space_group_name_H-M   'P 1'
#
loop_
_entity.id
_entity.type
_entity.pdbx_description
1 polymer ?
#
loop_
_entity_poly.entity_id
_entity_poly.type
_entity_poly.pdbx_seq_one_letter_code
_entity_poly.pdbx_strand_id
1 'polypeptide(L)'
;MKLMTKEFFFPQKTNYNFYYISPMIMLTLILSLWLIYPFKMNLYNWNLNSLFILCLMSMGVYGLMLAGWSSNSCFSMLGSIRSIAQ
;
A
#
# COMPACT_ATOMS: atom_id res chain seq x y z
N MET A 1 -18.16 9.47 -5.21
CA MET A 1 -18.37 10.92 -5.01
C MET A 1 -18.27 11.36 -3.55
N LYS A 2 -18.92 10.68 -2.59
CA LYS A 2 -18.95 11.13 -1.18
C LYS A 2 -17.59 11.36 -0.50
N LEU A 3 -16.55 10.60 -0.85
CA LEU A 3 -15.19 10.80 -0.31
C LEU A 3 -14.44 11.95 -0.99
N MET A 4 -14.67 12.18 -2.28
CA MET A 4 -13.98 13.22 -3.06
C MET A 4 -14.47 14.65 -2.73
N THR A 5 -15.68 14.78 -2.18
CA THR A 5 -16.30 16.07 -1.83
C THR A 5 -16.20 16.42 -0.35
N LYS A 6 -15.59 15.56 0.48
CA LYS A 6 -15.41 15.82 1.90
C LYS A 6 -14.19 16.71 2.14
N GLU A 7 -14.25 17.51 3.20
CA GLU A 7 -13.10 18.29 3.66
C GLU A 7 -11.94 17.36 4.02
N PHE A 8 -10.74 17.73 3.57
CA PHE A 8 -9.51 17.01 3.90
C PHE A 8 -9.12 17.32 5.33
N PHE A 9 -9.26 16.33 6.21
CA PHE A 9 -8.83 16.44 7.61
C PHE A 9 -7.40 15.94 7.78
N PHE A 10 -6.51 16.82 8.23
CA PHE A 10 -5.14 16.47 8.59
C PHE A 10 -4.97 16.43 10.12
N PRO A 11 -4.55 15.30 10.69
CA PRO A 11 -4.19 15.25 12.12
C PRO A 11 -2.95 16.11 12.41
N GLN A 12 -3.02 16.95 13.44
CA GLN A 12 -1.98 17.95 13.79
C GLN A 12 -0.62 17.38 14.21
N LYS A 13 -0.54 16.08 14.57
CA LYS A 13 0.67 15.45 15.10
C LYS A 13 1.32 14.46 14.13
N THR A 14 1.03 14.48 12.84
CA THR A 14 1.53 13.47 11.88
C THR A 14 2.69 13.94 11.02
N ASN A 15 3.53 12.98 10.60
CA ASN A 15 4.56 13.22 9.60
C ASN A 15 3.91 13.32 8.20
N TYR A 16 3.57 14.53 7.78
CA TYR A 16 2.77 14.78 6.56
C TYR A 16 3.33 14.08 5.32
N ASN A 17 4.64 14.19 5.06
CA ASN A 17 5.23 13.64 3.83
C ASN A 17 5.05 12.11 3.72
N PHE A 18 5.38 11.39 4.80
CA PHE A 18 5.25 9.93 4.83
C PHE A 18 3.79 9.47 4.87
N TYR A 19 2.91 10.25 5.50
CA TYR A 19 1.48 9.95 5.55
C TYR A 19 0.85 9.97 4.16
N TYR A 20 1.20 10.93 3.30
CA TYR A 20 0.72 11.00 1.92
C TYR A 20 1.35 9.96 0.99
N ILE A 21 2.65 9.68 1.17
CA ILE A 21 3.36 8.73 0.31
C ILE A 21 2.88 7.30 0.59
N SER A 22 2.52 6.96 1.83
CA SER A 22 2.12 5.60 2.19
C SER A 22 0.93 5.02 1.39
N PRO A 23 -0.21 5.70 1.20
CA PRO A 23 -1.29 5.19 0.34
C PRO A 23 -0.92 5.16 -1.14
N MET A 24 -0.06 6.08 -1.61
CA MET A 24 0.41 6.07 -3.00
C MET A 24 1.24 4.81 -3.29
N ILE A 25 2.15 4.44 -2.38
CA ILE A 25 2.95 3.21 -2.52
C ILE A 25 2.02 1.99 -2.58
N MET A 26 1.07 1.86 -1.66
CA MET A 26 0.14 0.72 -1.65
C MET A 26 -0.66 0.62 -2.95
N LEU A 27 -1.16 1.74 -3.46
CA LEU A 27 -1.94 1.78 -4.69
C LEU A 27 -1.08 1.36 -5.90
N THR A 28 0.17 1.85 -5.97
CA THR A 28 1.09 1.45 -7.05
C THR A 28 1.42 -0.04 -7.04
N LEU A 29 1.59 -0.64 -5.86
CA LEU A 29 1.85 -2.08 -5.70
C LEU A 29 0.64 -2.94 -6.11
N ILE A 30 -0.58 -2.53 -5.78
CA ILE A 30 -1.79 -3.25 -6.22
C ILE A 30 -1.94 -3.17 -7.75
N LEU A 31 -1.67 -2.02 -8.35
CA LEU A 31 -1.81 -1.84 -9.80
C LEU A 31 -0.77 -2.64 -10.57
N SER A 32 0.45 -2.81 -10.05
CA SER A 32 1.48 -3.63 -10.71
C SER A 32 1.13 -5.12 -10.75
N LEU A 33 0.37 -5.63 -9.77
CA LEU A 33 -0.12 -7.01 -9.78
C LEU A 33 -1.06 -7.31 -10.97
N TRP A 34 -1.74 -6.30 -11.51
CA TRP A 34 -2.66 -6.50 -12.64
C TRP A 34 -1.92 -6.75 -13.97
N LEU A 35 -0.65 -6.35 -14.09
CA LEU A 35 0.15 -6.54 -15.31
C LEU A 35 0.47 -8.02 -15.58
N ILE A 36 0.43 -8.83 -14.53
CA ILE A 36 0.79 -10.25 -14.45
C ILE A 36 -0.39 -11.15 -14.82
N TYR A 37 -1.62 -10.67 -14.61
CA TYR A 37 -2.82 -11.48 -14.69
C TYR A 37 -2.98 -12.08 -16.10
N PRO A 38 -3.17 -13.40 -16.24
CA PRO A 38 -3.25 -14.06 -17.52
C PRO A 38 -4.56 -13.72 -18.26
N PHE A 39 -4.53 -12.65 -19.06
CA PHE A 39 -5.52 -12.36 -20.08
C PHE A 39 -5.18 -13.06 -21.40
N LYS A 40 -6.15 -13.08 -22.33
CA LYS A 40 -5.98 -13.66 -23.68
C LYS A 40 -4.82 -13.01 -24.46
N MET A 41 -4.49 -11.76 -24.12
CA MET A 41 -3.28 -11.05 -24.52
C MET A 41 -2.66 -10.46 -23.25
N ASN A 42 -1.56 -11.04 -22.77
CA ASN A 42 -0.84 -10.47 -21.62
C ASN A 42 -0.01 -9.26 -22.06
N LEU A 43 -0.03 -8.20 -21.23
CA LEU A 43 0.86 -7.04 -21.40
C LEU A 43 2.32 -7.44 -21.16
N TYR A 44 2.57 -8.28 -20.15
CA TYR A 44 3.87 -8.87 -19.87
C TYR A 44 3.73 -10.38 -19.69
N ASN A 45 4.42 -11.15 -20.53
CA ASN A 45 4.57 -12.59 -20.34
C ASN A 45 6.02 -12.90 -19.99
N TRP A 46 6.30 -13.04 -18.69
CA TRP A 46 7.61 -13.44 -18.18
C TRP A 46 7.57 -14.87 -17.68
N ASN A 47 8.65 -15.62 -17.91
CA ASN A 47 8.77 -17.01 -17.44
C ASN A 47 8.65 -17.16 -15.92
N LEU A 48 8.93 -16.10 -15.15
CA LEU A 48 8.95 -16.08 -13.68
C LEU A 48 7.79 -15.26 -13.09
N ASN A 49 6.62 -15.30 -13.71
CA ASN A 49 5.46 -14.51 -13.29
C ASN A 49 5.04 -14.78 -11.84
N SER A 50 5.11 -16.03 -11.39
CA SER A 50 4.77 -16.44 -10.02
C SER A 50 5.72 -15.86 -8.96
N LEU A 51 7.02 -15.84 -9.23
CA LEU A 51 8.03 -15.23 -8.36
C LEU A 51 7.81 -13.72 -8.24
N PHE A 52 7.43 -13.07 -9.34
CA PHE A 52 7.15 -11.64 -9.33
C PHE A 52 5.93 -11.29 -8.45
N ILE A 53 4.86 -12.09 -8.49
CA ILE A 53 3.72 -11.96 -7.56
C ILE A 53 4.20 -12.07 -6.10
N LEU A 54 5.02 -13.08 -5.80
CA LEU A 54 5.51 -13.30 -4.43
C LEU A 54 6.33 -12.10 -3.91
N CYS A 55 7.19 -11.53 -4.75
CA CYS A 55 7.97 -10.34 -4.41
C CYS A 55 7.10 -9.10 -4.18
N LEU A 56 6.08 -8.88 -5.00
CA LEU A 56 5.17 -7.74 -4.82
C LEU A 56 4.34 -7.86 -3.54
N MET A 57 3.88 -9.08 -3.22
CA MET A 57 3.15 -9.35 -1.98
C MET A 57 4.02 -9.08 -0.74
N SER A 58 5.30 -9.49 -0.75
CA SER A 58 6.20 -9.21 0.37
C SER A 58 6.51 -7.72 0.53
N MET A 59 6.57 -6.96 -0.58
CA MET A 59 6.78 -5.52 -0.55
C MET A 59 5.58 -4.72 0.01
N GLY A 60 4.36 -5.26 -0.04
CA GLY A 60 3.15 -4.59 0.45
C GLY A 60 3.19 -4.20 1.93
N VAL A 61 3.91 -4.98 2.74
CA VAL A 61 4.07 -4.79 4.18
C VAL A 61 4.74 -3.46 4.52
N TYR A 62 5.67 -2.99 3.68
CA TYR A 62 6.40 -1.74 3.93
C TYR A 62 5.49 -0.50 3.86
N GLY A 63 4.48 -0.50 2.98
CA GLY A 63 3.49 0.56 2.94
C GLY A 63 2.68 0.66 4.23
N LEU A 64 2.29 -0.49 4.80
CA LEU A 64 1.53 -0.60 6.06
C LEU A 64 2.33 -0.08 7.25
N MET A 65 3.62 -0.44 7.31
CA MET A 65 4.53 0.03 8.35
C MET A 65 4.72 1.55 8.30
N LEU A 66 4.95 2.11 7.11
CA LEU A 66 5.11 3.55 6.93
C LEU A 66 3.84 4.33 7.32
N ALA A 67 2.67 3.81 6.95
CA ALA A 67 1.39 4.41 7.32
C ALA A 67 1.21 4.46 8.85
N GLY A 68 1.43 3.34 9.55
CA GLY A 68 1.25 3.24 11.01
C GLY A 68 2.22 4.10 11.82
N TRP A 69 3.47 4.22 11.37
CA TRP A 69 4.46 5.09 11.98
C TRP A 69 4.17 6.57 11.72
N SER A 70 3.81 6.94 10.48
CA SER A 70 3.58 8.35 10.11
C SER A 70 2.40 9.02 10.83
N SER A 71 1.42 8.24 11.29
CA SER A 71 0.23 8.74 11.98
C SER A 71 0.43 9.05 13.48
N ASN A 72 1.62 8.78 14.04
CA ASN A 72 2.04 9.23 15.39
C ASN A 72 1.01 8.98 16.52
N SER A 73 0.26 7.88 16.45
CA SER A 73 -0.68 7.47 17.51
C SER A 73 -0.38 6.05 17.97
N CYS A 74 -0.49 5.77 19.27
CA CYS A 74 -0.18 4.44 19.80
C CYS A 74 -1.09 3.36 19.21
N PHE A 75 -2.37 3.67 18.98
CA PHE A 75 -3.33 2.73 18.41
C PHE A 75 -3.06 2.43 16.92
N SER A 76 -2.70 3.43 16.12
CA SER A 76 -2.33 3.19 14.72
C SER A 76 -1.09 2.32 14.60
N MET A 77 -0.11 2.53 15.48
CA MET A 77 1.13 1.75 15.50
C MET A 77 0.88 0.29 15.91
N LEU A 78 0.04 0.06 16.91
CA LEU A 78 -0.38 -1.29 17.30
C LEU A 78 -1.14 -1.98 16.16
N GLY A 79 -2.02 -1.26 15.47
CA GLY A 79 -2.74 -1.77 14.29
C GLY A 79 -1.81 -2.14 13.13
N SER A 80 -0.78 -1.32 12.86
CA SER A 80 0.21 -1.65 11.82
C SER A 80 1.04 -2.88 12.19
N ILE A 81 1.49 -3.01 13.44
CA ILE A 81 2.28 -4.18 13.86
C ILE A 81 1.46 -5.47 13.75
N ARG A 82 0.17 -5.43 14.11
CA ARG A 82 -0.73 -6.59 13.99
C ARG A 82 -0.97 -7.00 12.53
N SER A 83 -1.10 -6.03 11.63
CA SER A 83 -1.31 -6.30 10.20
C SER A 83 -0.03 -6.75 9.49
N ILE A 84 1.15 -6.36 9.97
CA ILE A 84 2.45 -6.88 9.48
C ILE A 84 2.64 -8.35 9.88
N ALA A 85 2.16 -8.74 11.06
CA ALA A 85 2.29 -10.10 11.56
C ALA A 85 1.26 -11.09 10.99
N GLN A 86 0.26 -10.60 10.24
CA GLN A 86 -0.77 -11.41 9.58
C GLN A 86 -0.25 -11.96 8.26
#